data_AF-A0A5C5AS18-F1
#
_entry.id   AF-A0A5C5AS18-F1
#
_cell.length_a   1.000
_cell.length_b   1.000
_cell.length_c   1.000
_cell.angle_alpha   90.00
_cell.angle_beta   90.00
_cell.angle_gamma   90.00
#
_symmetry.space_group_name_H-M   'P 1'
#
loop_
_entity.id
_entity.type
_entity.pdbx_description
1 polymer ?
#
loop_
_entity_poly.entity_id
_entity_poly.type
_entity_poly.pdbx_seq_one_letter_code
_entity_poly.pdbx_strand_id
1 'polypeptide(L)' 'MEERKHLFEDGEKVRIIETGEIVTVDHWWFAKPTVDVRLFTAQYNIVEHPGTWFDERELEKIS' A
#
# COMPACT_ATOMS: atom_id res chain seq x y z
N MET A 1 -21.73 6.24 3.28
CA MET A 1 -20.47 6.39 2.54
C MET A 1 -19.52 5.43 3.21
N GLU A 2 -19.24 4.28 2.60
CA GLU A 2 -18.15 3.44 3.09
C GLU A 2 -16.87 4.24 2.88
N GLU A 3 -16.29 4.73 3.97
CA GLU A 3 -14.91 5.19 3.98
C GLU A 3 -14.09 4.04 3.40
N ARG A 4 -13.59 4.19 2.18
CA ARG A 4 -12.65 3.22 1.60
C ARG A 4 -11.42 3.24 2.50
N LYS A 5 -11.39 2.31 3.45
CA LYS A 5 -10.27 2.15 4.39
C LYS A 5 -9.14 1.49 3.63
N HIS A 6 -8.00 2.16 3.61
CA HIS A 6 -6.72 1.58 3.25
C HIS A 6 -6.46 0.35 4.14
N LEU A 7 -5.73 -0.64 3.62
CA LEU A 7 -5.51 -1.93 4.29
C LEU A 7 -4.40 -1.92 5.34
N PHE A 8 -3.42 -1.04 5.16
CA PHE A 8 -2.22 -0.93 6.01
C PHE A 8 -2.05 0.49 6.57
N GLU A 9 -1.37 0.59 7.71
CA GLU A 9 -1.08 1.85 8.43
C GLU A 9 0.41 2.18 8.40
N ASP A 10 0.76 3.44 8.63
CA ASP A 10 2.15 3.87 8.77
C ASP A 10 2.85 3.13 9.93
N GLY A 11 4.03 2.57 9.67
CA GLY A 11 4.78 1.73 10.60
C GLY A 11 4.32 0.27 10.69
N GLU A 12 3.27 -0.13 9.96
CA GLU A 12 2.84 -1.54 9.90
C GLU A 12 3.83 -2.37 9.07
N LYS A 13 4.08 -3.62 9.50
CA LYS A 13 4.86 -4.57 8.72
C LYS A 13 3.96 -5.36 7.78
N VAL A 14 4.33 -5.38 6.51
CA VAL A 14 3.61 -6.02 5.42
C VAL A 14 4.57 -6.90 4.62
N ARG A 15 4.03 -7.87 3.88
CA ARG A 15 4.82 -8.72 2.99
C ARG A 15 4.59 -8.32 1.55
N ILE A 16 5.65 -8.12 0.77
CA ILE A 16 5.55 -7.98 -0.68
C ILE A 16 5.23 -9.36 -1.28
N ILE A 17 4.12 -9.47 -2.01
CA ILE A 17 3.63 -10.76 -2.52
C ILE A 17 4.60 -11.36 -3.54
N GLU A 18 5.17 -10.53 -4.42
CA GLU A 18 6.08 -10.99 -5.49
C GLU A 18 7.37 -11.60 -4.93
N THR A 19 7.96 -10.97 -3.92
CA THR A 19 9.28 -11.34 -3.40
C THR A 19 9.22 -12.15 -2.11
N GLY A 20 8.09 -12.12 -1.41
CA GLY A 20 7.94 -12.67 -0.05
C GLY A 20 8.68 -11.85 1.02
N GLU A 21 9.24 -10.69 0.67
CA GLU A 21 10.00 -9.83 1.58
C GLU A 21 9.07 -9.16 2.60
N ILE A 22 9.49 -9.15 3.87
CA ILE A 22 8.80 -8.45 4.94
C ILE A 22 9.37 -7.04 5.04
N VAL A 23 8.51 -6.05 4.85
CA VAL A 23 8.87 -4.64 4.78
C VAL A 23 7.97 -3.80 5.67
N THR A 24 8.35 -2.55 5.90
CA THR A 24 7.66 -1.62 6.79
C THR A 24 7.02 -0.50 5.97
N VAL A 25 5.73 -0.26 6.19
CA VAL A 25 5.04 0.88 5.58
C VAL A 25 5.59 2.17 6.17
N ASP A 26 6.06 3.07 5.32
CA ASP A 26 6.53 4.41 5.70
C ASP A 26 5.35 5.38 5.71
N HIS A 27 4.70 5.54 4.55
CA HIS A 27 3.55 6.42 4.37
C HIS A 27 2.61 5.87 3.31
N TRP A 28 1.31 6.10 3.45
CA TRP A 28 0.32 5.73 2.44
C TRP A 28 -0.38 6.94 1.83
N TRP A 29 -0.84 6.78 0.60
CA TRP A 29 -1.62 7.80 -0.10
C TRP A 29 -2.66 7.15 -1.02
N PHE A 30 -3.80 7.82 -1.22
CA PHE A 30 -4.72 7.45 -2.29
C PHE A 30 -4.28 8.08 -3.60
N ALA A 31 -4.02 7.24 -4.61
CA ALA A 31 -3.81 7.73 -5.97
C ALA A 31 -5.01 8.57 -6.41
N LYS A 32 -4.79 9.86 -6.74
CA LYS A 32 -5.85 10.69 -7.31
C LYS A 32 -6.37 10.03 -8.59
N PRO A 33 -7.69 9.97 -8.79
CA PRO A 33 -8.26 9.33 -9.96
C PRO A 33 -7.94 10.20 -11.17
N THR A 34 -6.96 9.78 -11.97
CA THR A 34 -6.59 10.53 -13.18
C THR A 34 -7.52 10.19 -14.34
N VAL A 35 -8.14 9.00 -14.39
CA VAL A 35 -9.05 8.63 -15.49
C VAL A 35 -10.12 7.58 -15.12
N ASP A 36 -9.86 6.64 -14.20
CA ASP A 36 -10.83 5.60 -13.82
C ASP A 36 -11.00 5.51 -12.30
N VAL A 37 -12.20 5.84 -11.81
CA VAL A 37 -12.59 5.84 -10.39
C VAL A 37 -12.52 4.42 -9.78
N ARG A 38 -12.39 3.39 -10.62
CA ARG A 38 -12.23 1.98 -10.22
C ARG A 38 -10.81 1.63 -9.77
N LEU A 39 -9.82 2.49 -10.01
CA LEU A 39 -8.42 2.32 -9.58
C LEU A 39 -8.09 3.12 -8.32
N PHE A 40 -9.09 3.42 -7.49
CA PHE A 40 -8.88 4.11 -6.22
C PHE A 40 -8.34 3.12 -5.18
N THR A 41 -7.12 2.68 -5.40
CA THR A 41 -6.37 1.83 -4.48
C THR A 41 -5.44 2.71 -3.64
N ALA A 42 -5.21 2.31 -2.40
CA ALA A 42 -4.15 2.92 -1.61
C ALA A 42 -2.80 2.47 -2.18
N GLN A 43 -1.86 3.41 -2.26
CA GLN A 43 -0.46 3.11 -2.52
C GLN A 43 0.35 3.37 -1.27
N TYR A 44 1.37 2.54 -1.06
CA TYR A 44 2.19 2.50 0.13
C TYR A 44 3.64 2.70 -0.24
N ASN A 45 4.27 3.70 0.37
CA ASN A 45 5.71 3.85 0.39
C ASN A 45 6.30 2.91 1.45
N ILE A 46 7.47 2.36 1.16
CA ILE A 46 8.12 1.36 2.00
C ILE A 46 9.48 1.87 2.48
N VAL A 47 9.77 1.70 3.77
CA VAL A 47 11.02 2.18 4.40
C VAL A 47 12.25 1.56 3.75
N GLU A 48 12.20 0.26 3.49
CA GLU A 48 13.30 -0.52 2.91
C GLU A 48 13.50 -0.22 1.41
N HIS A 49 12.49 0.35 0.74
CA HIS A 49 12.50 0.67 -0.70
C HIS A 49 12.10 2.15 -0.94
N PRO A 50 12.92 3.12 -0.48
CA PRO A 50 12.54 4.53 -0.49
C PRO A 50 12.30 5.04 -1.91
N GLY A 51 11.16 5.69 -2.11
CA GLY A 51 10.76 6.24 -3.42
C GLY A 51 10.06 5.23 -4.34
N THR A 52 9.82 4.01 -3.86
CA THR A 52 9.00 3.01 -4.54
C THR A 52 7.63 2.95 -3.88
N TRP A 53 6.58 3.02 -4.69
CA TRP A 53 5.20 2.92 -4.24
C TRP A 53 4.63 1.58 -4.66
N PHE A 54 4.00 0.88 -3.71
CA PHE A 54 3.34 -0.40 -3.93
C PHE A 54 1.84 -0.23 -3.81
N ASP A 55 1.08 -0.86 -4.70
CA ASP A 55 -0.37 -0.94 -4.60
C ASP A 55 -0.79 -1.88 -3.46
N GLU A 56 -1.96 -1.62 -2.85
CA GLU A 56 -2.52 -2.48 -1.81
C GLU A 56 -2.60 -3.96 -2.19
N ARG A 57 -2.74 -4.26 -3.48
CA ARG A 57 -2.82 -5.64 -4.03
C ARG A 57 -1.47 -6.32 -4.15
N GLU A 58 -0.37 -5.60 -4.01
CA GLU A 58 1.00 -6.12 -4.06
C GLU A 58 1.54 -6.48 -2.66
N LEU A 59 0.77 -6.14 -1.63
CA LEU A 59 1.13 -6.29 -0.23
C LEU A 59 0.15 -7.23 0.48
N GLU A 60 0.67 -8.01 1.42
CA GLU A 60 -0.09 -8.93 2.26
C GLU A 60 0.11 -8.59 3.73
N LYS A 61 -0.97 -8.64 4.52
CA LYS A 61 -0.90 -8.45 5.97
C LYS A 61 -0.24 -9.66 6.61
N ILE A 62 0.76 -9.41 7.43
CA ILE A 62 1.41 -10.43 8.24
C ILE A 62 0.62 -10.52 9.54
N SER A 63 -0.16 -11.59 9.70
CA SER A 63 -1.02 -11.80 10.89
C SER A 63 -0.24 -12.14 12.16
#